data_AF-A0A844HEV1-F1
#
_entry.id   AF-A0A844HEV1-F1
#
_cell.length_a   1.000
_cell.length_b   1.000
_cell.length_c   1.000
_cell.angle_alpha   90.00
_cell.angle_beta   90.00
_cell.angle_gamma   90.00
#
_symmetry.space_group_name_H-M   'P 1'
#
loop_
_entity.id
_entity.type
_entity.pdbx_description
1 polymer ?
#
loop_
_entity_poly.entity_id
_entity_poly.type
_entity_poly.pdbx_seq_one_letter_code
_entity_poly.pdbx_strand_id
1 'polypeptide(L)'
;MLHLDGGTNLEINSLGRVAPTSPERQKIVKEGLERAFLSQMLTAIGPRPTGGAFGGGIGEEQFSSILNDIYADSFAKKLDLNIFGKVEGK
;
A
#
# COMPACT_ATOMS: atom_id res chain seq x y z
N MET A 1 -54.46 5.25 -18.91
CA MET A 1 -54.14 5.31 -17.47
C MET A 1 -53.10 4.24 -17.22
N LEU A 2 -51.82 4.62 -17.33
CA LEU A 2 -50.69 3.69 -17.20
C LEU A 2 -50.37 3.51 -15.72
N HIS A 3 -50.48 2.27 -15.25
CA HIS A 3 -49.99 1.86 -13.93
C HIS A 3 -48.47 2.03 -13.92
N LEU A 4 -47.98 2.91 -13.04
CA LEU A 4 -46.55 3.07 -12.78
C LEU A 4 -46.15 1.97 -11.79
N ASP A 5 -45.56 0.91 -12.34
CA ASP A 5 -44.89 -0.13 -11.56
C ASP A 5 -43.70 0.46 -10.82
N GLY A 6 -43.55 0.06 -9.56
CA GLY A 6 -42.52 0.51 -8.63
C GLY A 6 -41.16 -0.07 -9.01
N GLY A 7 -40.57 0.47 -10.07
CA GLY A 7 -39.24 0.10 -10.55
C GLY A 7 -38.13 0.87 -9.83
N THR A 8 -37.56 0.22 -8.81
CA THR A 8 -36.17 0.36 -8.35
C THR A 8 -35.65 1.77 -8.02
N ASN A 9 -35.64 2.07 -6.73
CA ASN A 9 -34.69 3.00 -6.11
C ASN A 9 -33.28 2.52 -6.49
N LEU A 10 -32.64 3.15 -7.48
CA LEU A 10 -31.21 2.96 -7.70
C LEU A 10 -30.53 3.59 -6.50
N GLU A 11 -30.11 2.76 -5.55
CA GLU A 11 -29.24 3.18 -4.46
C GLU A 11 -27.93 3.71 -5.07
N ILE A 12 -27.84 5.03 -5.18
CA ILE A 12 -26.65 5.79 -5.55
C ILE A 12 -25.68 5.76 -4.34
N ASN A 13 -25.36 4.57 -3.82
CA ASN A 13 -24.43 4.46 -2.68
C ASN A 13 -23.48 3.26 -2.77
N SER A 14 -23.33 2.68 -3.96
CA SER A 14 -22.50 1.48 -4.20
C SER A 14 -21.14 1.79 -4.83
N LEU A 15 -20.71 3.05 -4.87
CA LEU A 15 -19.35 3.45 -5.27
C LEU A 15 -18.35 3.46 -4.09
N GLY A 16 -18.81 3.12 -2.90
CA GLY A 16 -18.01 3.11 -1.67
C GLY A 16 -17.58 1.71 -1.26
N ARG A 17 -16.31 1.37 -1.57
CA ARG A 17 -15.57 0.17 -1.14
C ARG A 17 -16.05 -1.14 -1.78
N VAL A 18 -15.47 -1.44 -2.93
CA VAL A 18 -15.24 -2.84 -3.30
C VAL A 18 -14.30 -3.41 -2.24
N ALA A 19 -14.86 -4.03 -1.20
CA ALA A 19 -14.05 -4.82 -0.29
C ALA A 19 -13.28 -5.84 -1.15
N PRO A 20 -11.99 -6.12 -0.88
CA PRO A 20 -11.29 -7.22 -1.53
C PRO A 20 -11.99 -8.53 -1.16
N THR A 21 -13.00 -8.92 -1.94
CA THR A 21 -13.88 -10.06 -1.63
C THR A 21 -13.21 -11.41 -1.86
N SER A 22 -12.08 -11.44 -2.56
CA SER A 22 -11.27 -12.64 -2.75
C SER A 22 -10.08 -12.65 -1.78
N PRO A 23 -9.77 -13.78 -1.12
CA PRO A 23 -8.58 -13.94 -0.29
C PRO A 23 -7.28 -13.50 -0.99
N GLU A 24 -7.16 -13.78 -2.30
CA GLU A 24 -6.02 -13.34 -3.11
C GLU A 24 -5.93 -11.82 -3.22
N ARG A 25 -7.07 -11.14 -3.41
CA ARG A 25 -7.09 -9.66 -3.44
C ARG A 25 -6.74 -9.08 -2.06
N GLN A 26 -7.13 -9.73 -0.97
CA GLN A 26 -6.76 -9.29 0.38
C GLN A 26 -5.27 -9.40 0.62
N LYS A 27 -4.66 -10.51 0.17
CA LYS A 27 -3.22 -10.73 0.26
C LYS A 27 -2.43 -9.68 -0.52
N ILE A 28 -2.80 -9.45 -1.79
CA ILE A 28 -2.16 -8.43 -2.65
C ILE A 28 -2.25 -7.04 -2.03
N VAL A 29 -3.41 -6.66 -1.49
CA VAL A 29 -3.61 -5.35 -0.85
C VAL A 29 -2.77 -5.22 0.43
N LYS A 30 -2.71 -6.27 1.27
CA LYS A 30 -1.90 -6.29 2.49
C LYS A 30 -0.41 -6.17 2.18
N GLU A 31 0.10 -6.98 1.26
CA GLU A 31 1.50 -6.96 0.85
C GLU A 31 1.90 -5.62 0.25
N GLY A 32 1.05 -5.03 -0.60
CA GLY A 32 1.29 -3.71 -1.18
C GLY A 32 1.37 -2.60 -0.13
N LEU A 33 0.49 -2.65 0.88
CA LEU A 33 0.46 -1.67 1.95
C LEU A 33 1.68 -1.82 2.89
N GLU A 34 2.06 -3.05 3.22
CA GLU A 34 3.26 -3.34 4.02
C GLU A 34 4.54 -2.91 3.32
N ARG A 35 4.67 -3.19 2.01
CA ARG A 35 5.78 -2.70 1.20
C ARG A 35 5.85 -1.16 1.21
N ALA A 36 4.74 -0.48 0.99
CA ALA A 36 4.72 0.99 1.01
C ALA A 36 5.16 1.54 2.37
N PHE A 37 4.70 0.94 3.47
CA PHE A 37 5.10 1.31 4.82
C PHE A 37 6.60 1.09 5.06
N LEU A 38 7.13 -0.08 4.70
CA LEU A 38 8.55 -0.40 4.87
C LEU A 38 9.46 0.52 4.05
N SER A 39 9.05 0.92 2.84
CA SER A 39 9.81 1.88 2.01
C SER A 39 9.92 3.25 2.70
N GLN A 40 8.84 3.73 3.32
CA GLN A 40 8.86 4.97 4.10
C GLN A 40 9.72 4.84 5.37
N MET A 41 9.67 3.71 6.07
CA MET A 41 10.52 3.48 7.24
C MET A 41 12.00 3.46 6.85
N LEU A 42 12.36 2.81 5.74
CA LEU A 42 13.72 2.77 5.22
C LEU A 42 14.22 4.15 4.80
N THR A 43 13.34 5.05 4.35
CA THR A 43 13.71 6.45 4.13
C THR A 43 14.09 7.16 5.43
N ALA A 44 13.45 6.82 6.56
CA ALA A 44 13.73 7.44 7.86
C ALA A 44 14.95 6.84 8.59
N ILE A 45 15.20 5.53 8.43
CA ILE A 45 16.27 4.80 9.16
C ILE A 45 17.46 4.39 8.28
N GLY A 46 17.34 4.57 6.97
CA GLY A 46 18.31 4.12 5.99
C GLY A 46 19.66 4.85 6.09
N PRO A 47 20.67 4.36 5.36
CA PRO A 47 21.99 4.98 5.30
C PRO A 47 21.85 6.46 4.94
N ARG A 48 22.41 7.34 5.76
CA ARG A 48 22.45 8.77 5.44
C ARG A 48 23.38 9.01 4.25
N PRO A 49 23.12 10.04 3.44
CA PRO A 49 24.00 10.43 2.36
C PRO A 49 25.46 10.45 2.79
N THR A 50 26.28 9.60 2.19
CA THR A 50 27.72 9.58 2.46
C THR A 50 28.40 10.40 1.38
N GLY A 51 29.10 11.47 1.78
CA GLY A 51 29.85 12.33 0.85
C GLY A 51 30.79 11.51 -0.02
N GLY A 52 30.49 11.41 -1.31
CA GLY A 52 31.20 10.60 -2.30
C GLY A 52 30.80 11.02 -3.71
N ALA A 53 31.28 10.31 -4.74
CA ALA A 53 31.01 10.67 -6.14
C ALA A 53 29.51 10.70 -6.52
N PHE A 54 28.66 10.06 -5.71
CA PHE A 54 27.20 10.07 -5.82
C PHE A 54 26.52 10.79 -4.64
N GLY A 55 27.25 11.51 -3.80
CA GLY A 55 26.76 12.08 -2.54
C GLY A 55 26.27 13.53 -2.65
N GLY A 56 25.17 13.85 -1.97
CA GLY A 56 24.61 15.18 -1.74
C GLY A 56 23.75 15.75 -2.86
N GLY A 57 23.41 14.97 -3.90
CA GLY A 57 22.69 15.45 -5.08
C GLY A 57 21.36 14.75 -5.34
N ILE A 58 20.52 15.34 -6.20
CA ILE A 58 19.20 14.81 -6.61
C ILE A 58 19.29 13.35 -7.10
N GLY A 59 20.40 12.97 -7.76
CA GLY A 59 20.63 11.60 -8.20
C GLY A 59 20.77 10.58 -7.05
N GLU A 60 21.34 10.99 -5.91
CA GLU A 60 21.46 10.13 -4.73
C GLU A 60 20.11 9.85 -4.08
N GLU A 61 19.26 10.88 -3.99
CA GLU A 61 17.92 10.76 -3.40
C GLU A 61 17.05 9.80 -4.21
N GLN A 62 17.09 9.93 -5.55
CA GLN A 62 16.38 9.01 -6.45
C GLN A 62 16.92 7.58 -6.32
N PHE A 63 18.24 7.41 -6.26
CA PHE A 63 18.87 6.10 -6.11
C PHE A 63 18.53 5.45 -4.75
N SER A 64 18.54 6.23 -3.68
CA SER A 64 18.20 5.78 -2.32
C SER A 64 16.73 5.35 -2.21
N SER A 65 15.82 6.08 -2.83
CA SER A 65 14.39 5.71 -2.88
C SER A 65 14.18 4.36 -3.58
N ILE A 66 14.87 4.13 -4.70
CA ILE A 66 14.79 2.86 -5.44
C ILE A 66 15.30 1.70 -4.58
N LEU A 67 16.43 1.87 -3.89
CA LEU A 67 16.95 0.86 -2.98
C LEU A 67 15.96 0.56 -1.85
N ASN A 68 15.37 1.60 -1.27
CA ASN A 68 14.37 1.44 -0.21
C ASN A 68 13.15 0.65 -0.70
N ASP A 69 12.66 0.90 -1.92
CA ASP A 69 11.54 0.15 -2.50
C ASP A 69 11.87 -1.33 -2.74
N ILE A 70 13.10 -1.64 -3.16
CA ILE A 70 13.57 -3.03 -3.39
C ILE A 70 13.71 -3.78 -2.06
N TYR A 71 14.30 -3.13 -1.05
CA TYR A 71 14.42 -3.71 0.28
C TYR A 71 13.06 -3.90 0.95
N ALA A 72 12.15 -2.93 0.82
CA ALA A 72 10.80 -3.02 1.35
C ALA A 72 10.01 -4.19 0.74
N ASP A 73 10.13 -4.42 -0.57
CA ASP A 73 9.52 -5.58 -1.24
C ASP A 73 10.08 -6.91 -0.69
N SER A 74 11.40 -6.96 -0.50
CA SER A 74 12.09 -8.13 0.04
C SER A 74 11.70 -8.41 1.49
N PHE A 75 11.51 -7.37 2.29
CA PHE A 75 11.10 -7.49 3.69
C PHE A 75 9.63 -7.87 3.81
N ALA A 76 8.71 -7.23 3.06
CA ALA A 76 7.29 -7.59 3.10
C ALA A 76 7.07 -9.08 2.76
N LYS A 77 7.84 -9.63 1.83
CA LYS A 77 7.78 -11.06 1.45
C LYS A 77 8.35 -12.01 2.50
N LYS A 78 9.35 -11.59 3.27
CA LYS A 78 10.09 -12.46 4.21
C LYS A 78 9.62 -12.35 5.66
N LEU A 79 9.19 -11.14 6.05
CA LEU A 79 8.91 -10.80 7.44
C LEU A 79 7.44 -10.96 7.78
N ASP A 80 6.54 -10.84 6.78
CA ASP A 80 5.07 -10.91 6.91
C ASP A 80 4.58 -10.34 8.25
N LEU A 81 4.78 -9.04 8.42
CA LEU A 81 4.55 -8.36 9.70
C LEU A 81 3.07 -8.33 10.09
N ASN A 82 2.17 -8.65 9.15
CA ASN A 82 0.73 -8.73 9.36
C ASN A 82 0.13 -7.47 10.03
N ILE A 83 0.73 -6.31 9.75
CA ILE A 83 0.39 -5.00 10.36
C ILE A 83 -1.09 -4.67 10.15
N PHE A 84 -1.66 -5.16 9.05
CA PHE A 84 -3.01 -4.85 8.61
C PHE A 84 -3.99 -6.03 8.69
N GLY A 85 -3.59 -7.17 9.29
CA GLY A 85 -4.49 -8.32 9.46
C GLY A 85 -5.02 -8.55 10.87
N LYS A 86 -4.53 -7.82 11.87
CA LYS A 86 -5.06 -7.87 13.24
C LYS A 86 -5.60 -6.50 13.66
N VAL A 87 -6.72 -6.09 13.07
CA VAL A 87 -7.56 -5.07 13.66
C VAL A 87 -8.62 -5.79 14.49
N GLU A 88 -8.29 -6.14 15.74
CA GLU A 88 -9.30 -6.58 16.71
C GLU A 88 -10.18 -5.36 17.00
N GLY A 89 -11.32 -5.30 16.32
CA GLY A 89 -12.38 -4.35 16.63
C GLY A 89 -12.87 -4.61 18.04
N LYS A 90 -12.68 -3.64 18.93
CA LYS A 90 -13.36 -3.57 20.21
C LYS A 90 -14.52 -2.59 20.09
#